data_AF-A0AAV8ZRF9-F1
#
_entry.id   AF-A0AAV8ZRF9-F1
#
_cell.length_a   1.000
_cell.length_b   1.000
_cell.length_c   1.000
_cell.angle_alpha   90.00
_cell.angle_beta   90.00
_cell.angle_gamma   90.00
#
_symmetry.space_group_name_H-M   'P 1'
#
loop_
_entity.id
_entity.type
_entity.pdbx_description
1 polymer ?
#
loop_
_entity_poly.entity_id
_entity_poly.type
_entity_poly.pdbx_seq_one_letter_code
_entity_poly.pdbx_strand_id
1 'polypeptide(L)'
;MPSESKPLLTAQTEKPNHYSYLKEFRVEQCPLFLQHKCTQHRPFTCFHWHFMNQRRRRPVRRRDGTFNYSADNYCTKYDETTGLCPDGDE
;
A
#
# COMPACT_ATOMS: atom_id res chain seq x y z
N MET A 1 -26.75 -4.81 -31.97
CA MET A 1 -26.38 -5.05 -30.57
C MET A 1 -26.13 -3.68 -29.93
N PRO A 2 -27.00 -3.16 -29.06
CA PRO A 2 -26.78 -1.86 -28.43
C PRO A 2 -25.64 -1.95 -27.40
N SER A 3 -24.66 -1.06 -27.52
CA SER A 3 -23.56 -0.90 -26.55
C SER A 3 -24.12 -0.50 -25.19
N GLU A 4 -23.88 -1.32 -24.17
CA GLU A 4 -24.14 -0.95 -22.78
C GLU A 4 -23.23 0.21 -22.38
N SER A 5 -23.84 1.38 -22.18
CA SER A 5 -23.21 2.55 -21.60
C SER A 5 -22.84 2.25 -20.14
N LYS A 6 -21.52 2.20 -19.85
CA LYS A 6 -20.99 2.16 -18.48
C LYS A 6 -21.66 3.25 -17.64
N PRO A 7 -22.26 2.92 -16.48
CA PRO A 7 -22.84 3.92 -15.61
C PRO A 7 -21.76 4.89 -15.15
N LEU A 8 -22.03 6.18 -15.32
CA LEU A 8 -21.18 7.29 -14.86
C LEU A 8 -21.11 7.19 -13.33
N LEU A 9 -20.00 6.69 -12.80
CA LEU A 9 -19.78 6.59 -11.36
C LEU A 9 -19.89 8.00 -10.76
N THR A 10 -20.88 8.23 -9.92
CA THR A 10 -21.02 9.47 -9.18
C THR A 10 -19.81 9.61 -8.25
N ALA A 11 -19.08 10.72 -8.36
CA ALA A 11 -17.92 10.97 -7.53
C ALA A 11 -18.36 11.10 -6.07
N GLN A 12 -18.08 10.08 -5.26
CA GLN A 12 -18.32 10.14 -3.82
C GLN A 12 -17.26 11.01 -3.16
N THR A 13 -17.68 11.79 -2.16
CA THR A 13 -16.75 12.59 -1.36
C THR A 13 -15.80 11.67 -0.60
N GLU A 14 -14.50 11.89 -0.77
CA GLU A 14 -13.46 11.08 -0.15
C GLU A 14 -13.50 11.21 1.38
N LYS A 15 -13.43 10.08 2.09
CA LYS A 15 -13.41 10.09 3.56
C LYS A 15 -12.04 10.56 4.05
N PRO A 16 -11.96 11.38 5.12
CA PRO A 16 -10.68 11.87 5.63
C PRO A 16 -9.66 10.75 5.95
N ASN A 17 -10.14 9.62 6.46
CA ASN A 17 -9.30 8.48 6.85
C ASN A 17 -8.58 7.85 5.65
N HIS A 18 -9.13 7.95 4.43
CA HIS A 18 -8.51 7.33 3.26
C HIS A 18 -7.14 7.94 2.96
N TYR A 19 -6.96 9.24 3.20
CA TYR A 19 -5.66 9.89 3.00
C TYR A 19 -4.58 9.30 3.91
N SER A 20 -4.87 9.11 5.19
CA SER A 20 -3.94 8.49 6.15
C SER A 20 -3.61 7.05 5.73
N TYR A 21 -4.61 6.27 5.31
CA TYR A 21 -4.37 4.90 4.85
C TYR A 21 -3.51 4.84 3.59
N LEU A 22 -3.79 5.68 2.59
CA LEU A 22 -3.00 5.73 1.36
C LEU A 22 -1.55 6.14 1.61
N LYS A 23 -1.35 7.06 2.57
CA LYS A 23 -0.04 7.66 2.86
C LYS A 23 0.82 6.84 3.82
N GLU A 24 0.24 6.22 4.84
CA GLU A 24 0.98 5.77 6.03
C GLU A 24 0.74 4.30 6.40
N PHE A 25 -0.33 3.65 5.89
CA PHE A 25 -0.63 2.26 6.23
C PHE A 25 0.48 1.32 5.74
N ARG A 26 1.11 0.64 6.70
CA ARG A 26 2.21 -0.31 6.49
C ARG A 26 3.42 0.28 5.74
N VAL A 27 3.61 1.60 5.79
CA VAL A 27 4.81 2.25 5.22
C VAL A 27 5.97 2.22 6.22
N GLU A 28 5.67 2.56 7.49
CA GLU A 28 6.65 2.63 8.57
C GLU A 28 6.66 1.37 9.45
N GLN A 29 7.82 1.06 10.02
CA GLN A 29 8.01 -0.07 10.93
C GLN A 29 7.35 0.22 12.28
N CYS A 30 6.74 -0.78 12.90
CA CYS A 30 6.16 -0.61 14.24
C CYS A 30 7.26 -0.54 15.31
N PRO A 31 7.46 0.61 16.00
CA PRO A 31 8.48 0.72 17.04
C PRO A 31 8.16 -0.13 18.28
N LEU A 32 6.86 -0.33 18.56
CA LEU A 32 6.42 -1.18 19.68
C LEU A 32 6.72 -2.66 19.41
N PHE A 33 6.68 -3.10 18.15
CA PHE A 33 7.00 -4.48 17.79
C PHE A 33 8.47 -4.81 18.02
N LEU A 34 9.37 -3.88 17.69
CA LEU A 34 10.81 -4.01 17.97
C LEU A 34 11.11 -4.18 19.47
N GLN A 35 10.23 -3.66 20.32
CA GLN A 35 10.31 -3.80 21.78
C GLN A 35 9.47 -4.95 22.33
N HIS A 36 8.86 -5.78 21.47
CA HIS A 36 7.90 -6.83 21.83
C HIS A 36 6.67 -6.33 22.63
N LYS A 37 6.30 -5.06 22.46
CA LYS A 37 5.18 -4.40 23.15
C LYS A 37 3.94 -4.19 22.26
N CYS A 38 4.00 -4.54 20.98
CA CYS A 38 2.85 -4.37 20.08
C CYS A 38 1.75 -5.40 20.41
N THR A 39 0.61 -4.91 20.90
CA THR A 39 -0.58 -5.73 21.19
C THR A 39 -1.43 -6.01 19.95
N GLN A 40 -1.16 -5.31 18.83
CA GLN A 40 -1.85 -5.45 17.54
C GLN A 40 -1.07 -6.33 16.54
N HIS A 41 -0.10 -7.10 17.05
CA HIS A 41 0.60 -8.11 16.25
C HIS A 41 -0.28 -9.34 15.99
N ARG A 42 -1.11 -9.72 16.96
CA ARG A 42 -2.09 -10.82 16.86
C ARG A 42 -3.37 -10.44 17.62
N PRO A 43 -4.50 -10.18 16.93
CA PRO A 43 -4.70 -10.24 15.48
C PRO A 43 -3.89 -9.16 14.74
N PHE A 44 -3.58 -9.37 13.45
CA PHE A 44 -2.70 -8.52 12.62
C PHE A 44 -3.30 -7.15 12.25
N THR A 45 -3.75 -6.39 13.25
CA THR A 45 -4.47 -5.11 13.10
C THR A 45 -3.57 -3.89 13.22
N CYS A 46 -2.27 -4.07 13.44
CA CYS A 46 -1.33 -2.95 13.52
C CYS A 46 -1.27 -2.18 12.19
N PHE A 47 -1.27 -0.85 12.30
CA PHE A 47 -1.17 0.07 11.18
C PHE A 47 0.24 0.11 10.57
N HIS A 48 1.25 -0.26 11.35
CA HIS A 48 2.66 -0.31 10.94
C HIS A 48 3.08 -1.74 10.61
N TRP A 49 4.12 -1.91 9.80
CA TRP A 49 4.60 -3.24 9.43
C TRP A 49 5.49 -3.83 10.53
N HIS A 50 5.46 -5.16 10.65
CA HIS A 50 6.29 -5.91 11.61
C HIS A 50 7.45 -6.64 10.91
N PHE A 51 7.15 -7.23 9.76
CA PHE A 51 8.12 -7.91 8.91
C PHE A 51 8.24 -7.21 7.55
N MET A 52 9.39 -7.35 6.89
CA MET A 52 9.66 -6.65 5.63
C MET A 52 8.65 -6.98 4.53
N ASN A 53 8.16 -8.22 4.44
CA ASN A 53 7.13 -8.58 3.46
C ASN A 53 5.74 -7.96 3.72
N GLN A 54 5.54 -7.34 4.88
CA GLN A 54 4.34 -6.56 5.19
C GLN A 54 4.50 -5.07 4.84
N ARG A 55 5.72 -4.63 4.56
CA ARG A 55 6.02 -3.24 4.20
C ARG A 55 5.40 -2.92 2.84
N ARG A 56 4.76 -1.76 2.77
CA ARG A 56 4.17 -1.22 1.56
C ARG A 56 4.89 0.08 1.18
N ARG A 57 5.25 0.21 -0.10
CA ARG A 57 5.74 1.47 -0.66
C ARG A 57 4.58 2.47 -0.77
N ARG A 58 4.81 3.75 -0.45
CA ARG A 58 3.79 4.79 -0.61
C ARG A 58 3.54 5.05 -2.11
N PRO A 59 2.30 4.99 -2.61
CA PRO A 59 2.00 5.43 -3.97
C PRO A 59 2.18 6.95 -4.08
N VAL A 60 2.94 7.37 -5.10
CA VAL A 60 3.20 8.78 -5.40
C VAL A 60 2.89 9.03 -6.85
N ARG A 61 1.98 9.97 -7.11
CA ARG A 61 1.75 10.50 -8.45
C ARG A 61 2.83 11.52 -8.77
N ARG A 62 3.64 11.23 -9.79
CA ARG A 62 4.69 12.10 -10.32
C ARG A 62 4.09 13.28 -11.08
N ARG A 63 4.91 14.29 -11.39
CA ARG A 63 4.49 15.51 -12.10
C ARG A 63 3.97 15.23 -13.52
N ASP A 64 4.48 14.18 -14.15
CA ASP A 64 4.05 13.71 -15.47
C ASP A 64 2.70 12.96 -15.45
N GLY A 65 2.08 12.79 -14.27
CA GLY A 65 0.82 12.07 -14.10
C GLY A 65 0.97 10.57 -13.93
N THR A 66 2.18 10.02 -14.05
CA THR A 66 2.46 8.60 -13.79
C THR A 66 2.58 8.31 -12.30
N PHE A 67 2.40 7.05 -11.90
CA PHE A 67 2.68 6.59 -10.53
C PHE A 67 4.11 6.05 -10.42
N ASN A 68 4.69 6.11 -9.21
CA ASN A 68 6.00 5.53 -8.92
C ASN A 68 6.07 4.00 -9.08
N TYR A 69 4.95 3.30 -9.07
CA TYR A 69 4.85 1.90 -9.45
C TYR A 69 3.48 1.61 -10.06
N SER A 70 3.39 0.54 -10.85
CA SER A 70 2.13 0.13 -11.48
C SER A 70 1.17 -0.45 -10.45
N ALA A 71 -0.12 -0.11 -10.54
CA ALA A 71 -1.17 -0.73 -9.75
C ALA A 71 -1.60 -2.10 -10.30
N ASP A 72 -1.28 -2.38 -11.58
CA ASP A 72 -1.78 -3.54 -12.32
C ASP A 72 -0.68 -4.56 -12.62
N ASN A 73 0.56 -4.09 -12.86
CA ASN A 73 1.68 -4.95 -13.20
C ASN A 73 2.47 -5.34 -11.95
N TYR A 74 2.47 -6.63 -11.62
CA TYR A 74 3.22 -7.19 -10.50
C TYR A 74 4.71 -7.32 -10.83
N CYS A 75 5.57 -7.10 -9.83
CA CYS A 75 7.01 -7.27 -9.97
C CYS A 75 7.39 -8.76 -9.92
N THR A 76 8.08 -9.26 -10.94
CA THR A 76 8.54 -10.66 -11.01
C THR A 76 9.82 -10.94 -10.24
N LYS A 77 10.54 -9.87 -9.82
CA LYS A 77 11.80 -9.97 -9.06
C LYS A 77 11.60 -9.83 -7.55
N TYR A 78 10.39 -9.47 -7.11
CA TYR A 78 10.09 -9.29 -5.69
C TYR A 78 9.97 -10.66 -5.02
N ASP A 79 10.71 -10.84 -3.93
CA ASP A 79 10.62 -12.03 -3.10
C ASP A 79 9.57 -11.82 -1.99
N GLU A 80 8.44 -12.52 -2.09
CA GLU A 80 7.33 -12.43 -1.14
C GLU A 80 7.67 -12.98 0.25
N THR A 81 8.69 -13.84 0.36
CA THR A 81 9.11 -14.41 1.65
C THR A 81 9.95 -13.41 2.43
N THR A 82 10.91 -12.77 1.77
CA THR A 82 11.83 -11.81 2.42
C THR A 82 11.31 -10.37 2.42
N GLY A 83 10.46 -10.03 1.45
CA GLY A 83 9.96 -8.66 1.26
C GLY A 83 10.94 -7.74 0.53
N LEU A 84 11.87 -8.30 -0.25
CA LEU A 84 12.93 -7.55 -0.93
C LEU A 84 12.76 -7.60 -2.45
N CYS A 85 12.99 -6.45 -3.08
CA CYS A 85 13.16 -6.32 -4.52
C CYS A 85 14.59 -5.84 -4.79
N PRO A 86 15.34 -6.42 -5.74
CA PRO A 86 16.67 -5.93 -6.10
C PRO A 86 16.65 -4.50 -6.66
N ASP A 87 15.54 -4.08 -7.27
CA ASP A 87 15.35 -2.73 -7.79
C ASP A 87 14.90 -1.73 -6.68
N GLY A 88 14.61 -2.23 -5.47
CA GLY A 88 14.26 -1.41 -4.31
C GLY A 88 12.94 -0.64 -4.45
N ASP A 89 12.95 0.63 -4.04
CA ASP A 89 11.78 1.51 -4.04
C ASP A 89 11.57 2.29 -5.34
N GLU A 90 12.48 2.13 -6.30
CA GLU A 90 12.40 2.76 -7.63
C GLU A 90 11.29 2.14 -8.52
#